data_AF-A0AAE3CE12-F1
#
_entry.id   AF-A0AAE3CE12-F1
#
_cell.length_a   1.000
_cell.length_b   1.000
_cell.length_c   1.000
_cell.angle_alpha   90.00
_cell.angle_beta   90.00
_cell.angle_gamma   90.00
#
_symmetry.space_group_name_H-M   'P 1'
#
loop_
_entity.id
_entity.type
_entity.pdbx_description
1 polymer ?
#
loop_
_entity_poly.entity_id
_entity_poly.type
_entity_poly.pdbx_seq_one_letter_code
_entity_poly.pdbx_strand_id
1 'polypeptide(L)'
;MSNIAFHHLTHEQKRKVIRDWYSLLKPGGRVIIGDIMFFFDPVKERERAVEIIKFLLERFAVKKEGEDLESTMERYKKTDYPIYVYTLKQYFEEAGYKVVAIEEIIPPILGIICAQKE
;
A
#
# COMPACT_ATOMS: atom_id res chain seq x y z
N MET A 1 -10.56 8.86 -3.35
CA MET A 1 -9.99 7.56 -3.76
C MET A 1 -8.53 7.79 -4.10
N SER A 2 -7.63 6.93 -3.64
CA SER A 2 -6.22 6.88 -4.10
C SER A 2 -6.00 5.53 -4.77
N ASN A 3 -5.32 5.52 -5.92
CA ASN A 3 -5.09 4.31 -6.72
C ASN A 3 -3.62 4.23 -7.17
N ILE A 4 -2.95 3.10 -6.92
CA ILE A 4 -1.54 2.82 -7.29
C ILE A 4 -0.61 4.02 -6.99
N ALA A 5 -0.66 4.54 -5.77
CA ALA A 5 0.12 5.74 -5.41
C ALA A 5 0.51 5.81 -3.93
N PHE A 6 -0.33 5.27 -3.06
CA PHE A 6 -0.12 5.24 -1.63
C PHE A 6 1.11 4.40 -1.23
N HIS A 7 1.51 3.43 -2.05
CA HIS A 7 2.75 2.68 -1.82
C HIS A 7 4.01 3.56 -1.89
N HIS A 8 4.02 4.71 -2.59
CA HIS A 8 5.18 5.62 -2.60
C HIS A 8 5.37 6.39 -1.27
N LEU A 9 4.36 6.44 -0.40
CA LEU A 9 4.47 7.12 0.88
C LEU A 9 5.22 6.27 1.90
N THR A 10 6.12 6.84 2.70
CA THR A 10 6.67 6.13 3.87
C THR A 10 5.57 5.81 4.88
N HIS A 11 5.82 4.90 5.84
CA HIS A 11 4.85 4.58 6.89
C HIS A 11 4.40 5.82 7.69
N GLU A 12 5.33 6.74 7.96
CA GLU A 12 5.03 8.02 8.64
C GLU A 12 4.12 8.91 7.78
N GLN A 13 4.44 9.04 6.49
CA GLN A 13 3.62 9.81 5.55
C GLN A 13 2.22 9.22 5.40
N LYS A 14 2.10 7.89 5.30
CA LYS A 14 0.81 7.18 5.28
C LYS A 14 -0.04 7.55 6.50
N ARG A 15 0.52 7.43 7.71
CA ARG A 15 -0.17 7.80 8.95
C ARG A 15 -0.58 9.27 8.96
N LYS A 16 0.32 10.17 8.56
CA LYS A 16 0.02 11.60 8.50
C LYS A 16 -1.16 11.89 7.58
N VAL A 17 -1.10 11.39 6.34
CA VAL A 17 -2.14 11.60 5.33
C VAL A 17 -3.49 11.02 5.77
N ILE A 18 -3.52 9.84 6.39
CA ILE A 18 -4.74 9.23 6.90
C ILE A 18 -5.41 10.13 7.95
N ARG A 19 -4.63 10.69 8.90
CA ARG A 19 -5.13 11.64 9.90
C ARG A 19 -5.60 12.96 9.26
N ASP A 20 -4.84 13.48 8.30
CA ASP A 20 -5.21 14.69 7.58
C ASP A 20 -6.54 14.50 6.82
N TRP A 21 -6.74 13.35 6.18
CA TRP A 21 -8.02 13.03 5.54
C TRP A 21 -9.18 12.93 6.55
N TYR A 22 -8.92 12.48 7.77
CA TYR A 22 -9.96 12.33 8.78
C TYR A 22 -10.54 13.69 9.18
N SER A 23 -9.69 14.71 9.30
CA SER A 23 -10.14 16.06 9.63
C SER A 23 -10.93 16.72 8.49
N LEU A 24 -10.66 16.34 7.23
CA LEU A 24 -11.33 16.87 6.05
C LEU A 24 -12.67 16.20 5.74
N LEU A 25 -12.85 14.94 6.13
CA LEU A 25 -14.08 14.19 5.85
C LEU A 25 -15.23 14.61 6.76
N LYS A 26 -16.44 14.65 6.19
CA LYS A 26 -17.70 14.71 6.96
C LYS A 26 -17.97 13.35 7.63
N PRO A 27 -18.73 13.29 8.74
CA PRO A 27 -19.21 12.03 9.30
C PRO A 27 -19.87 11.15 8.23
N GLY A 28 -19.55 9.85 8.24
CA GLY A 28 -19.97 8.91 7.19
C GLY A 28 -19.15 8.96 5.89
N GLY A 29 -18.26 9.94 5.72
CA GLY A 29 -17.33 10.03 4.59
C GLY A 29 -16.35 8.86 4.55
N ARG A 30 -15.89 8.48 3.35
CA ARG A 30 -15.05 7.30 3.15
C ARG A 30 -13.73 7.62 2.48
N VAL A 31 -12.68 6.94 2.92
CA VAL A 31 -11.41 6.80 2.21
C VAL A 31 -11.38 5.41 1.58
N ILE A 32 -11.07 5.36 0.29
CA ILE A 32 -10.88 4.12 -0.46
C ILE A 32 -9.48 4.17 -1.05
N ILE A 33 -8.66 3.18 -0.72
CA ILE A 33 -7.31 2.98 -1.25
C ILE A 33 -7.31 1.67 -2.03
N GLY A 34 -7.03 1.74 -3.32
CA GLY A 34 -6.68 0.59 -4.16
C GLY A 34 -5.18 0.61 -4.44
N ASP A 35 -4.42 -0.34 -3.92
CA ASP A 35 -2.96 -0.24 -4.00
C ASP A 35 -2.22 -1.57 -3.85
N ILE A 36 -0.92 -1.51 -4.12
CA ILE A 36 0.09 -2.52 -3.83
C ILE A 36 0.22 -2.64 -2.31
N MET A 37 -0.30 -3.73 -1.76
CA MET A 37 -0.28 -4.08 -0.35
C MET A 37 -0.19 -5.59 -0.17
N PHE A 38 0.49 -6.05 0.88
CA PHE A 38 0.62 -7.47 1.16
C PHE A 38 -0.58 -7.97 1.96
N PHE A 39 -1.13 -9.11 1.55
CA PHE A 39 -2.15 -9.87 2.29
C PHE A 39 -1.56 -10.98 3.16
N PHE A 40 -0.24 -11.00 3.27
CA PHE A 40 0.57 -11.84 4.14
C PHE A 40 1.59 -10.97 4.85
N ASP A 41 2.24 -11.48 5.90
CA ASP A 41 3.23 -10.71 6.66
C ASP A 41 4.59 -10.72 5.91
N PRO A 42 4.98 -9.61 5.25
CA PRO A 42 6.19 -9.59 4.42
C PRO A 42 7.48 -9.61 5.26
N VAL A 43 7.39 -9.36 6.57
CA VAL A 43 8.55 -9.43 7.48
C VAL A 43 8.83 -10.87 7.87
N LYS A 44 7.77 -11.69 8.03
CA LYS A 44 7.88 -13.13 8.32
C LYS A 44 8.12 -13.95 7.05
N GLU A 45 7.52 -13.56 5.93
CA GLU A 45 7.62 -14.26 4.65
C GLU A 45 8.44 -13.46 3.63
N ARG A 46 9.68 -13.09 4.02
CA ARG A 46 10.54 -12.19 3.24
C ARG A 46 10.83 -12.71 1.83
N GLU A 47 11.12 -13.99 1.69
CA GLU A 47 11.45 -14.62 0.40
C GLU A 47 10.26 -14.50 -0.56
N ARG A 48 9.07 -14.87 -0.09
CA ARG A 48 7.81 -14.71 -0.82
C ARG A 48 7.60 -13.25 -1.24
N ALA A 49 7.80 -12.29 -0.32
CA ALA A 49 7.68 -10.88 -0.63
C ALA A 49 8.65 -10.44 -1.75
N VAL A 50 9.91 -10.88 -1.70
CA VAL A 50 10.91 -10.58 -2.72
C VAL A 50 10.52 -11.17 -4.08
N GLU A 51 10.06 -12.42 -4.14
CA GLU A 51 9.62 -13.08 -5.37
C GLU A 51 8.46 -12.34 -6.04
N ILE A 52 7.48 -11.92 -5.22
CA ILE A 52 6.33 -11.14 -5.69
C ILE A 52 6.76 -9.78 -6.23
N ILE A 53 7.60 -9.05 -5.48
CA ILE A 53 8.12 -7.75 -5.94
C ILE A 53 8.86 -7.93 -7.25
N LYS A 54 9.71 -8.95 -7.37
CA LYS A 54 10.45 -9.25 -8.59
C LYS A 54 9.50 -9.50 -9.77
N PHE A 55 8.49 -10.35 -9.57
CA PHE A 55 7.47 -10.65 -10.58
C PHE A 55 6.75 -9.39 -11.09
N LEU A 56 6.43 -8.46 -10.18
CA LEU A 56 5.76 -7.21 -10.50
C LEU A 56 6.66 -6.25 -11.27
N LEU A 57 7.90 -6.09 -10.82
CA LEU A 57 8.84 -5.18 -11.47
C LEU A 57 9.20 -5.65 -12.88
N GLU A 58 9.33 -6.97 -13.09
CA GLU A 58 9.56 -7.53 -14.42
C GLU A 58 8.44 -7.22 -15.41
N ARG A 59 7.19 -7.12 -14.94
CA ARG A 59 5.99 -6.98 -15.79
C ARG A 59 5.48 -5.54 -15.92
N PHE A 60 5.60 -4.76 -14.86
CA PHE A 60 4.88 -3.48 -14.73
C PHE A 60 5.80 -2.29 -14.43
N ALA A 61 7.05 -2.51 -14.02
CA ALA A 61 7.95 -1.38 -13.78
C ALA A 61 8.31 -0.68 -15.09
N VAL A 62 8.29 0.65 -15.05
CA VAL A 62 8.91 1.46 -16.09
C VAL A 62 10.42 1.41 -15.88
N LYS A 63 11.12 0.72 -16.79
CA LYS A 63 12.58 0.63 -16.81
C LYS A 63 13.16 1.89 -17.42
N LYS A 64 14.20 2.44 -16.80
CA LYS A 64 15.01 3.49 -17.42
C LYS A 64 15.99 2.88 -18.41
N GLU A 65 16.48 3.68 -19.34
CA GLU A 65 17.51 3.25 -20.29
C GLU A 65 18.74 2.73 -19.53
N GLY A 66 19.17 1.52 -19.87
CA GLY A 66 20.29 0.84 -19.21
C GLY A 66 19.99 0.19 -17.85
N GLU A 67 18.75 0.26 -17.32
CA GLU A 67 18.38 -0.48 -16.11
C GLU A 67 18.14 -1.97 -16.40
N ASP A 68 18.85 -2.81 -15.65
CA ASP A 68 18.53 -4.22 -15.47
C ASP A 68 17.54 -4.42 -14.30
N LEU A 69 17.22 -5.68 -13.99
CA LEU A 69 16.28 -5.99 -12.92
C LEU A 69 16.83 -5.63 -11.53
N GLU A 70 18.13 -5.85 -11.29
CA GLU A 70 18.76 -5.58 -10.00
C GLU A 70 18.76 -4.08 -9.68
N SER A 71 19.19 -3.26 -10.64
CA SER A 71 19.14 -1.80 -10.52
C SER A 71 17.70 -1.27 -10.40
N THR A 72 16.74 -1.86 -11.10
CA THR A 72 15.31 -1.55 -10.92
C THR A 72 14.86 -1.89 -9.50
N MET A 73 15.16 -3.08 -8.98
CA MET A 73 14.81 -3.47 -7.60
C MET A 73 15.39 -2.50 -6.56
N GLU A 74 16.66 -2.13 -6.69
CA GLU A 74 17.31 -1.20 -5.76
C GLU A 74 16.72 0.22 -5.82
N ARG A 75 16.24 0.67 -7.00
CA ARG A 75 15.49 1.92 -7.10
C ARG A 75 14.16 1.83 -6.38
N TYR A 76 13.36 0.82 -6.69
CA TYR A 76 12.02 0.66 -6.12
C TYR A 76 12.04 0.42 -4.61
N LYS A 77 13.06 -0.27 -4.09
CA LYS A 77 13.29 -0.41 -2.64
C LYS A 77 13.49 0.93 -1.91
N LYS A 78 13.92 1.98 -2.61
CA LYS A 78 14.14 3.33 -2.05
C LYS A 78 12.94 4.25 -2.26
N THR A 79 12.10 3.98 -3.25
CA THR A 79 10.96 4.86 -3.61
C THR A 79 9.62 4.31 -3.15
N ASP A 80 9.51 2.99 -2.95
CA ASP A 80 8.25 2.31 -2.72
C ASP A 80 8.26 1.58 -1.37
N TYR A 81 7.15 1.72 -0.67
CA TYR A 81 6.92 1.24 0.68
C TYR A 81 5.56 0.52 0.74
N PRO A 82 5.38 -0.60 0.01
CA PRO A 82 4.19 -1.42 0.12
C PRO A 82 4.01 -1.87 1.58
N ILE A 83 2.75 -2.00 1.99
CA ILE A 83 2.40 -2.21 3.40
C ILE A 83 1.59 -3.48 3.57
N TYR A 84 1.78 -4.17 4.69
CA TYR A 84 0.88 -5.24 5.11
C TYR A 84 -0.52 -4.67 5.41
N VAL A 85 -1.56 -5.25 4.83
CA VAL A 85 -2.92 -4.70 4.85
C VAL A 85 -3.46 -4.49 6.27
N TYR A 86 -3.13 -5.36 7.23
CA TYR A 86 -3.55 -5.21 8.62
C TYR A 86 -2.80 -4.10 9.37
N THR A 87 -1.56 -3.79 8.97
CA THR A 87 -0.87 -2.58 9.47
C THR A 87 -1.53 -1.31 8.94
N LEU A 88 -1.95 -1.31 7.68
CA LEU A 88 -2.71 -0.19 7.12
C LEU A 88 -4.08 -0.02 7.80
N LYS A 89 -4.78 -1.13 8.07
CA LYS A 89 -6.01 -1.14 8.87
C LYS A 89 -5.79 -0.49 10.24
N GLN A 90 -4.72 -0.87 10.95
CA GLN A 90 -4.37 -0.25 12.24
C GLN A 90 -4.19 1.27 12.11
N TYR A 91 -3.53 1.76 11.05
CA TYR A 91 -3.34 3.21 10.86
C TYR A 91 -4.68 3.95 10.69
N PHE A 92 -5.65 3.34 10.01
CA PHE A 92 -7.00 3.90 9.90
C PHE A 92 -7.73 3.90 11.24
N GLU A 93 -7.69 2.80 11.98
CA GLU A 93 -8.36 2.69 13.29
C GLU A 93 -7.75 3.64 14.32
N GLU A 94 -6.42 3.77 14.36
CA GLU A 94 -5.69 4.75 15.19
C GLU A 94 -6.12 6.20 14.88
N ALA A 95 -6.53 6.48 13.64
CA ALA A 95 -6.99 7.80 13.22
C ALA A 95 -8.49 8.04 13.45
N GLY A 96 -9.23 7.05 14.00
CA GLY A 96 -10.65 7.15 14.31
C GLY A 96 -11.59 6.68 13.20
N TYR A 97 -11.08 6.06 12.14
CA TYR A 97 -11.94 5.43 11.13
C TYR A 97 -12.41 4.04 11.57
N LYS A 98 -13.59 3.66 11.11
CA LYS A 98 -14.02 2.26 11.03
C LYS A 98 -13.63 1.68 9.67
N VAL A 99 -12.79 0.65 9.64
CA VAL A 99 -12.52 -0.10 8.41
C VAL A 99 -13.72 -0.98 8.09
N VAL A 100 -14.33 -0.77 6.92
CA VAL A 100 -15.61 -1.40 6.53
C VAL A 100 -15.44 -2.47 5.44
N ALA A 101 -14.33 -2.47 4.71
CA ALA A 101 -14.01 -3.52 3.74
C ALA A 101 -12.50 -3.63 3.52
N ILE A 102 -12.03 -4.85 3.32
CA ILE A 102 -10.68 -5.19 2.86
C ILE A 102 -10.87 -6.32 1.84
N GLU A 103 -10.49 -6.07 0.60
CA GLU A 103 -10.67 -7.03 -0.51
C GLU A 103 -9.35 -7.21 -1.24
N GLU A 104 -8.95 -8.46 -1.45
CA GLU A 104 -7.82 -8.79 -2.32
C GLU A 104 -8.33 -8.94 -3.75
N ILE A 105 -7.80 -8.11 -4.67
CA ILE A 105 -8.28 -8.04 -6.06
C ILE A 105 -7.39 -8.86 -6.98
N ILE A 106 -6.06 -8.73 -6.82
CA ILE A 106 -5.09 -9.55 -7.53
C ILE A 106 -4.15 -10.14 -6.49
N PRO A 107 -4.40 -11.39 -6.07
CA PRO A 107 -3.54 -12.04 -5.12
C PRO A 107 -2.10 -12.16 -5.64
N PRO A 108 -1.08 -12.04 -4.77
CA PRO A 108 -1.14 -11.73 -3.33
C PRO A 108 -0.88 -10.25 -2.96
N ILE A 109 -1.11 -9.28 -3.87
CA ILE A 109 -0.39 -7.99 -3.88
C ILE A 109 -1.26 -6.76 -4.11
N LEU A 110 -2.38 -6.88 -4.81
CA LEU A 110 -3.23 -5.73 -5.11
C LEU A 110 -4.53 -5.87 -4.33
N GLY A 111 -4.80 -4.86 -3.51
CA GLY A 111 -5.94 -4.83 -2.62
C GLY A 111 -6.71 -3.54 -2.66
N ILE A 112 -7.93 -3.59 -2.12
CA ILE A 112 -8.73 -2.43 -1.79
C ILE A 112 -8.98 -2.44 -0.28
N ILE A 113 -8.76 -1.30 0.37
CA ILE A 113 -9.22 -1.05 1.74
C ILE A 113 -10.15 0.16 1.73
N CYS A 114 -11.29 0.02 2.40
CA CYS A 114 -12.28 1.09 2.58
C CYS A 114 -12.45 1.38 4.07
N ALA A 115 -12.25 2.64 4.45
CA ALA A 115 -12.39 3.14 5.80
C ALA A 115 -13.41 4.28 5.84
N GLN A 116 -14.31 4.25 6.82
CA GLN A 116 -15.37 5.22 7.00
C GLN A 116 -15.12 6.04 8.27
N LYS A 117 -15.28 7.36 8.18
CA LYS A 117 -15.28 8.24 9.34
C LYS A 117 -16.57 8.04 10.12
N GLU A 118 -16.44 7.75 11.41
CA GLU A 118 -17.58 7.72 12.33
C GLU A 118 -18.10 9.14 12.62
#